data_AF-A0A971TRZ1-F1
#
_entry.id   AF-A0A971TRZ1-F1
#
_cell.length_a   1.000
_cell.length_b   1.000
_cell.length_c   1.000
_cell.angle_alpha   90.00
_cell.angle_beta   90.00
_cell.angle_gamma   90.00
#
_symmetry.space_group_name_H-M   'P 1'
#
loop_
_entity.id
_entity.type
_entity.pdbx_description
1 polymer ?
#
loop_
_entity_poly.entity_id
_entity_poly.type
_entity_poly.pdbx_seq_one_letter_code
_entity_poly.pdbx_strand_id
1 'polypeptide(L)'
;MGFDLHQYDHLDGELDEKHFEKYVNALVARFHESEEGAALLLRDPDSGHWVKVFLDYGYWHIGVLPTRMTRVEAKEILTDLFPRKVAISSKEETAVVISELVAFWGFLEREHRLSHASSILAFLQELEPEFYGMMNDSSRFGMAKSFAMMGTEMGFDMTDEADMQRFMLYYNEHIANTASEPPGIQRALPPRRSDQLKRMCQSGKTRNQRKRMRQRKK
;
A
#
# COMPACT_ATOMS: atom_id res chain seq x y z
N MET A 1 29.78 -2.18 -4.11
CA MET A 1 29.05 -1.27 -5.02
C MET A 1 28.19 -0.37 -4.15
N GLY A 2 28.23 0.94 -4.35
CA GLY A 2 27.37 1.87 -3.59
C GLY A 2 25.90 1.66 -3.98
N PHE A 3 25.01 1.78 -3.01
CA PHE A 3 23.56 1.82 -3.26
C PHE A 3 23.22 3.12 -4.00
N ASP A 4 22.44 3.02 -5.08
CA ASP A 4 21.93 4.15 -5.85
C ASP A 4 20.40 4.22 -5.70
N LEU A 5 19.92 5.30 -5.09
CA LEU A 5 18.49 5.52 -4.89
C LEU A 5 17.73 5.68 -6.21
N HIS A 6 18.40 6.22 -7.25
CA HIS A 6 17.83 6.50 -8.57
C HIS A 6 18.02 5.35 -9.57
N GLN A 7 18.51 4.19 -9.10
CA GLN A 7 18.86 3.04 -9.94
C GLN A 7 17.77 2.67 -10.95
N TYR A 8 16.51 2.90 -10.61
CA TYR A 8 15.35 2.48 -11.40
C TYR A 8 14.47 3.62 -11.92
N ASP A 9 14.88 4.88 -11.73
CA ASP A 9 14.10 6.03 -12.21
C ASP A 9 13.91 6.03 -13.74
N HIS A 10 14.85 5.45 -14.47
CA HIS A 10 14.86 5.44 -15.93
C HIS A 10 14.26 4.18 -16.55
N LEU A 11 13.73 3.26 -15.75
CA LEU A 11 13.05 2.07 -16.28
C LEU A 11 11.72 2.47 -16.94
N ASP A 12 11.59 2.14 -18.22
CA ASP A 12 10.33 2.28 -18.99
C ASP A 12 9.33 1.14 -18.70
N GLY A 13 9.69 0.17 -17.86
CA GLY A 13 8.88 -0.99 -17.50
C GLY A 13 8.85 -1.27 -16.00
N GLU A 14 8.01 -2.21 -15.60
CA GLU A 14 7.86 -2.63 -14.20
C GLU A 14 9.10 -3.44 -13.76
N LEU A 15 9.63 -3.11 -12.58
CA LEU A 15 10.48 -4.00 -11.79
C LEU A 15 9.70 -5.26 -11.45
N ASP A 16 10.35 -6.40 -11.64
CA ASP A 16 9.85 -7.64 -11.04
C ASP A 16 10.03 -7.62 -9.51
N GLU A 17 9.33 -8.55 -8.86
CA GLU A 17 9.29 -8.68 -7.42
C GLU A 17 10.67 -8.80 -6.78
N LYS A 18 11.57 -9.59 -7.37
CA LYS A 18 12.91 -9.83 -6.81
C LYS A 18 13.79 -8.60 -6.89
N HIS A 19 13.73 -7.87 -8.00
CA HIS A 19 14.50 -6.64 -8.16
C HIS A 19 13.98 -5.53 -7.25
N PHE A 20 12.66 -5.44 -7.08
CA PHE A 20 12.03 -4.49 -6.17
C PHE A 20 12.34 -4.83 -4.71
N GLU A 21 12.22 -6.09 -4.28
CA GLU A 21 12.57 -6.52 -2.93
C GLU A 21 14.05 -6.23 -2.62
N LYS A 22 14.95 -6.52 -3.55
CA LYS A 22 16.37 -6.22 -3.40
C LYS A 22 16.64 -4.72 -3.26
N TYR A 23 15.92 -3.88 -4.03
CA TYR A 23 15.99 -2.43 -3.94
C TYR A 23 15.56 -1.94 -2.56
N VAL A 24 14.38 -2.36 -2.11
CA VAL A 24 13.81 -1.95 -0.83
C VAL A 24 14.68 -2.43 0.34
N ASN A 25 15.16 -3.67 0.32
CA ASN A 25 16.06 -4.18 1.35
C ASN A 25 17.38 -3.42 1.40
N ALA A 26 17.96 -3.07 0.25
CA ALA A 26 19.17 -2.26 0.22
C ALA A 26 18.91 -0.83 0.72
N LEU A 27 17.76 -0.23 0.37
CA LEU A 27 17.37 1.10 0.85
C LEU A 27 17.18 1.12 2.37
N VAL A 28 16.48 0.14 2.93
CA VAL A 28 16.26 0.02 4.38
C VAL A 28 17.57 -0.25 5.12
N ALA A 29 18.48 -1.05 4.55
CA ALA A 29 19.82 -1.23 5.13
C ALA A 29 20.58 0.11 5.21
N ARG A 30 20.49 0.95 4.17
CA ARG A 30 21.13 2.29 4.18
C ARG A 30 20.46 3.25 5.15
N PHE A 31 19.14 3.17 5.30
CA PHE A 31 18.41 3.89 6.32
C PHE A 31 18.87 3.48 7.74
N HIS A 32 19.06 2.19 8.00
CA HIS A 32 19.56 1.70 9.29
C HIS A 32 21.01 2.12 9.60
N GLU A 33 21.81 2.34 8.57
CA GLU A 33 23.16 2.92 8.69
C GLU A 33 23.14 4.44 8.92
N SER A 34 21.99 5.11 8.75
CA SER A 34 21.84 6.56 8.94
C SER A 34 21.63 6.91 10.42
N GLU A 35 21.85 8.18 10.77
CA GLU A 35 21.60 8.68 12.13
C GLU A 35 20.14 8.46 12.56
N GLU A 36 19.19 8.68 11.65
CA GLU A 36 17.76 8.51 11.87
C GLU A 36 17.37 7.04 12.11
N GLY A 37 17.83 6.13 11.26
CA GLY A 37 17.52 4.71 11.39
C GLY A 37 18.25 4.06 12.57
N ALA A 38 19.51 4.42 12.82
CA ALA A 38 20.25 3.93 13.98
C ALA A 38 19.59 4.35 15.31
N ALA A 39 19.06 5.59 15.39
CA ALA A 39 18.32 6.05 16.56
C ALA A 39 17.02 5.29 16.79
N LEU A 40 16.33 4.87 15.72
CA LEU A 40 15.15 4.02 15.80
C LEU A 40 15.46 2.60 16.21
N LEU A 41 16.53 1.99 15.67
CA LEU A 41 16.94 0.63 16.02
C LEU A 41 17.26 0.45 17.51
N LEU A 42 17.71 1.52 18.20
CA LEU A 42 17.91 1.50 19.65
C LEU A 42 16.60 1.37 20.44
N ARG A 43 15.47 1.79 19.85
CA ARG A 43 14.15 1.75 20.47
C ARG A 43 13.36 0.53 20.04
N ASP A 44 13.50 0.14 18.78
CA ASP A 44 12.79 -0.95 18.14
C ASP A 44 13.73 -1.69 17.16
N PRO A 45 14.25 -2.87 17.55
CA PRO A 45 15.11 -3.69 16.69
C PRO A 45 14.46 -4.14 15.38
N ASP A 46 13.12 -4.16 15.31
CA ASP A 46 12.35 -4.56 14.14
C ASP A 46 11.93 -3.35 13.28
N SER A 47 12.41 -2.14 13.62
CA SER A 47 12.21 -0.94 12.79
C SER A 47 12.71 -1.16 11.36
N GLY A 48 12.04 -0.50 10.41
CA GLY A 48 12.22 -0.70 8.98
C GLY A 48 11.09 -1.51 8.34
N HIS A 49 10.25 -2.19 9.14
CA HIS A 49 9.09 -2.91 8.64
C HIS A 49 8.08 -1.99 7.95
N TRP A 50 7.67 -0.89 8.60
CA TRP A 50 6.65 0.00 8.05
C TRP A 50 7.13 0.79 6.85
N VAL A 51 8.43 1.07 6.75
CA VAL A 51 9.05 1.59 5.53
C VAL A 51 8.88 0.61 4.38
N LYS A 52 9.16 -0.68 4.59
CA LYS A 52 8.96 -1.70 3.54
C LYS A 52 7.50 -1.77 3.09
N VAL A 53 6.58 -1.90 4.04
CA VAL A 53 5.14 -1.94 3.75
C VAL A 53 4.72 -0.69 2.97
N PHE A 54 5.10 0.50 3.43
CA PHE A 54 4.77 1.75 2.76
C PHE A 54 5.30 1.82 1.32
N LEU A 55 6.54 1.40 1.09
CA LEU A 55 7.14 1.35 -0.25
C LEU A 55 6.48 0.30 -1.15
N ASP A 56 6.14 -0.88 -0.61
CA ASP A 56 5.39 -1.91 -1.33
C ASP A 56 4.05 -1.35 -1.83
N TYR A 57 3.33 -0.62 -0.98
CA TYR A 57 2.09 0.03 -1.37
C TYR A 57 2.30 1.12 -2.43
N GLY A 58 3.33 1.95 -2.27
CA GLY A 58 3.68 2.96 -3.26
C GLY A 58 3.97 2.36 -4.64
N TYR A 59 4.72 1.27 -4.69
CA TYR A 59 5.10 0.65 -5.95
C TYR A 59 3.99 -0.22 -6.55
N TRP A 60 3.44 -1.18 -5.81
CA TRP A 60 2.49 -2.15 -6.36
C TRP A 60 1.07 -1.61 -6.56
N HIS A 61 0.67 -0.56 -5.83
CA HIS A 61 -0.65 0.03 -5.98
C HIS A 61 -0.65 1.35 -6.77
N ILE A 62 0.40 2.16 -6.66
CA ILE A 62 0.45 3.48 -7.30
C ILE A 62 1.47 3.52 -8.46
N GLY A 63 2.51 2.67 -8.42
CA GLY A 63 3.56 2.64 -9.44
C GLY A 63 4.65 3.69 -9.21
N VAL A 64 4.89 4.09 -7.96
CA VAL A 64 5.90 5.10 -7.62
C VAL A 64 7.00 4.55 -6.72
N LEU A 65 8.23 4.97 -7.01
CA LEU A 65 9.41 4.78 -6.17
C LEU A 65 9.61 6.00 -5.25
N PRO A 66 10.36 5.88 -4.14
CA PRO A 66 10.57 6.98 -3.21
C PRO A 66 11.07 8.28 -3.86
N THR A 67 11.90 8.18 -4.91
CA THR A 67 12.45 9.32 -5.67
C THR A 67 11.40 10.17 -6.39
N ARG A 68 10.23 9.60 -6.65
CA ARG A 68 9.12 10.22 -7.39
C ARG A 68 7.86 10.37 -6.54
N MET A 69 7.87 9.83 -5.32
CA MET A 69 6.73 9.87 -4.44
C MET A 69 6.60 11.27 -3.83
N THR A 70 5.42 11.86 -3.95
CA THR A 70 5.13 13.17 -3.37
C THR A 70 4.15 13.04 -2.21
N ARG A 71 3.80 14.18 -1.60
CA ARG A 71 2.70 14.25 -0.62
C ARG A 71 1.40 13.63 -1.14
N VAL A 72 1.12 13.70 -2.45
CA VAL A 72 -0.12 13.15 -3.04
C VAL A 72 -0.17 11.64 -2.85
N GLU A 73 0.86 10.94 -3.28
CA GLU A 73 0.93 9.48 -3.19
C GLU A 73 1.07 9.02 -1.73
N ALA A 74 1.88 9.71 -0.92
CA ALA A 74 1.99 9.40 0.52
C ALA A 74 0.64 9.53 1.23
N LYS A 75 -0.16 10.55 0.88
CA LYS A 75 -1.52 10.74 1.40
C LYS A 75 -2.46 9.65 0.93
N GLU A 76 -2.41 9.25 -0.33
CA GLU A 76 -3.23 8.15 -0.85
C GLU A 76 -2.92 6.83 -0.11
N ILE A 77 -1.63 6.53 0.08
CA ILE A 77 -1.20 5.32 0.81
C ILE A 77 -1.76 5.34 2.23
N LEU A 78 -1.53 6.42 2.99
CA LEU A 78 -1.83 6.45 4.42
C LEU A 78 -3.29 6.73 4.74
N THR A 79 -4.05 7.36 3.85
CA THR A 79 -5.45 7.77 4.14
C THR A 79 -6.51 6.95 3.40
N ASP A 80 -6.12 6.20 2.37
CA ASP A 80 -6.99 5.27 1.65
C ASP A 80 -6.46 3.83 1.73
N LEU A 81 -5.28 3.55 1.17
CA LEU A 81 -4.80 2.18 1.01
C LEU A 81 -4.58 1.47 2.35
N PHE A 82 -3.94 2.12 3.31
CA PHE A 82 -3.68 1.57 4.63
C PHE A 82 -4.98 1.30 5.41
N PRO A 83 -5.87 2.29 5.63
CA PRO A 83 -7.16 2.04 6.28
C PRO A 83 -7.96 0.93 5.62
N ARG A 84 -7.90 0.84 4.29
CA ARG A 84 -8.61 -0.15 3.50
C ARG A 84 -8.03 -1.57 3.61
N LYS A 85 -6.72 -1.73 3.80
CA LYS A 85 -6.04 -3.04 3.59
C LYS A 85 -5.16 -3.50 4.74
N VAL A 86 -4.62 -2.60 5.54
CA VAL A 86 -3.69 -2.93 6.62
C VAL A 86 -4.46 -3.00 7.94
N ALA A 87 -4.29 -4.09 8.68
CA ALA A 87 -4.86 -4.26 10.01
C ALA A 87 -3.86 -3.76 11.06
N ILE A 88 -4.23 -2.72 11.80
CA ILE A 88 -3.50 -2.19 12.94
C ILE A 88 -4.53 -1.89 14.03
N SER A 89 -4.44 -2.59 15.16
CA SER A 89 -5.45 -2.53 16.21
C SER A 89 -5.03 -1.71 17.43
N SER A 90 -3.75 -1.29 17.52
CA SER A 90 -3.25 -0.52 18.66
C SER A 90 -2.85 0.89 18.26
N LYS A 91 -3.05 1.83 19.19
CA LYS A 91 -2.64 3.23 18.99
C LYS A 91 -1.12 3.34 18.96
N GLU A 92 -0.45 2.53 19.77
CA GLU A 92 1.00 2.42 19.89
C GLU A 92 1.61 2.02 18.54
N GLU A 93 1.07 1.00 17.88
CA GLU A 93 1.56 0.56 16.56
C GLU A 93 1.31 1.61 15.48
N THR A 94 0.18 2.32 15.48
CA THR A 94 -0.02 3.44 14.55
C THR A 94 0.98 4.58 14.78
N ALA A 95 1.39 4.83 16.03
CA ALA A 95 2.42 5.82 16.34
C ALA A 95 3.81 5.35 15.86
N VAL A 96 4.11 4.04 15.97
CA VAL A 96 5.34 3.44 15.41
C VAL A 96 5.39 3.65 13.90
N VAL A 97 4.30 3.38 13.17
CA VAL A 97 4.22 3.61 11.71
C VAL A 97 4.61 5.05 11.36
N ILE A 98 3.98 6.03 12.00
CA ILE A 98 4.25 7.45 11.70
C ILE A 98 5.68 7.81 12.07
N SER A 99 6.16 7.41 13.26
CA SER A 99 7.53 7.67 13.70
C SER A 99 8.58 7.10 12.75
N GLU A 100 8.37 5.88 12.27
CA GLU A 100 9.29 5.22 11.34
C GLU A 100 9.32 5.93 9.98
N LEU A 101 8.16 6.30 9.45
CA LEU A 101 8.07 7.04 8.19
C LEU A 101 8.66 8.45 8.30
N VAL A 102 8.47 9.13 9.44
CA VAL A 102 9.10 10.44 9.68
C VAL A 102 10.62 10.33 9.66
N ALA A 103 11.19 9.33 10.34
CA ALA A 103 12.64 9.12 10.34
C ALA A 103 13.16 8.76 8.93
N PHE A 104 12.45 7.89 8.21
CA PHE A 104 12.83 7.49 6.86
C PHE A 104 12.82 8.66 5.87
N TRP A 105 11.76 9.48 5.87
CA TRP A 105 11.70 10.66 5.00
C TRP A 105 12.69 11.74 5.40
N GLY A 106 13.01 11.87 6.70
CA GLY A 106 14.08 12.75 7.19
C GLY A 106 15.46 12.32 6.66
N PHE A 107 15.75 11.01 6.70
CA PHE A 107 16.93 10.43 6.08
C PHE A 107 17.01 10.74 4.58
N LEU A 108 15.92 10.51 3.82
CA LEU A 108 15.88 10.78 2.39
C LEU A 108 16.06 12.27 2.05
N GLU A 109 15.49 13.17 2.87
CA GLU A 109 15.70 14.61 2.75
C GLU A 109 17.17 14.98 2.95
N ARG A 110 17.79 14.49 4.04
CA ARG A 110 19.16 14.85 4.42
C ARG A 110 20.22 14.22 3.52
N GLU A 111 20.19 12.90 3.38
CA GLU A 111 21.23 12.12 2.71
C GLU A 111 21.11 12.23 1.18
N HIS A 112 19.88 12.14 0.67
CA HIS A 112 19.60 12.08 -0.77
C HIS A 112 19.09 13.40 -1.35
N ARG A 113 18.93 14.45 -0.52
CA ARG A 113 18.50 15.80 -0.94
C ARG A 113 17.17 15.80 -1.70
N LEU A 114 16.27 14.88 -1.35
CA LEU A 114 14.93 14.84 -1.92
C LEU A 114 14.09 15.99 -1.37
N SER A 115 14.11 17.15 -2.03
CA SER A 115 13.43 18.36 -1.56
C SER A 115 11.92 18.21 -1.34
N HIS A 116 11.27 17.29 -2.04
CA HIS A 116 9.85 16.98 -1.86
C HIS A 116 9.55 16.19 -0.57
N ALA A 117 10.56 15.57 0.06
CA ALA A 117 10.40 14.84 1.32
C ALA A 117 9.88 15.75 2.45
N SER A 118 10.29 17.03 2.48
CA SER A 118 9.76 18.04 3.40
C SER A 118 8.22 18.11 3.42
N SER A 119 7.59 18.02 2.25
CA SER A 119 6.13 18.06 2.13
C SER A 119 5.44 16.81 2.66
N ILE A 120 6.13 15.67 2.60
CA ILE A 120 5.66 14.39 3.15
C ILE A 120 5.83 14.42 4.68
N LEU A 121 6.97 14.90 5.19
CA LEU A 121 7.22 15.06 6.62
C LEU A 121 6.17 15.94 7.29
N ALA A 122 5.85 17.10 6.69
CA ALA A 122 4.79 17.97 7.19
C ALA A 122 3.43 17.26 7.22
N PHE A 123 3.11 16.50 6.17
CA PHE A 123 1.88 15.71 6.10
C PHE A 123 1.81 14.61 7.18
N LEU A 124 2.91 13.91 7.45
CA LEU A 124 2.95 12.87 8.49
C LEU A 124 2.65 13.44 9.88
N GLN A 125 3.18 14.62 10.18
CA GLN A 125 2.91 15.34 11.44
C GLN A 125 1.45 15.82 11.53
N GLU A 126 0.88 16.30 10.41
CA GLU A 126 -0.54 16.67 10.35
C GLU A 126 -1.46 15.45 10.55
N LEU A 127 -1.06 14.28 10.04
CA LEU A 127 -1.86 13.06 10.06
C LEU A 127 -1.85 12.34 11.42
N GLU A 128 -0.72 12.38 12.14
CA GLU A 128 -0.48 11.61 13.38
C GLU A 128 -1.67 11.59 14.37
N PRO A 129 -2.31 12.74 14.70
CA PRO A 129 -3.38 12.75 15.71
C PRO A 129 -4.64 11.98 15.29
N GLU A 130 -4.92 11.91 13.99
CA GLU A 130 -6.12 11.30 13.42
C GLU A 130 -5.86 9.87 12.90
N PHE A 131 -4.59 9.48 12.76
CA PHE A 131 -4.20 8.27 12.04
C PHE A 131 -4.81 6.99 12.64
N TYR A 132 -4.76 6.85 13.97
CA TYR A 132 -5.36 5.70 14.65
C TYR A 132 -6.87 5.56 14.39
N GLY A 133 -7.61 6.67 14.51
CA GLY A 133 -9.04 6.70 14.27
C GLY A 133 -9.37 6.36 12.81
N MET A 134 -8.57 6.87 11.88
CA MET A 134 -8.73 6.58 10.45
C MET A 134 -8.46 5.10 10.12
N MET A 135 -7.42 4.50 10.72
CA MET A 135 -7.07 3.10 10.50
C MET A 135 -8.13 2.11 11.02
N ASN A 136 -8.95 2.55 11.98
CA ASN A 136 -9.97 1.73 12.63
C ASN A 136 -11.42 2.17 12.32
N ASP A 137 -11.60 3.10 11.37
CA ASP A 137 -12.90 3.46 10.83
C ASP A 137 -13.39 2.38 9.85
N SER A 138 -14.35 1.57 10.28
CA SER A 138 -14.87 0.43 9.51
C SER A 138 -15.50 0.84 8.17
N SER A 139 -15.93 2.10 8.01
CA SER A 139 -16.44 2.61 6.73
C SER A 139 -15.36 2.75 5.65
N ARG A 140 -14.08 2.71 6.04
CA ARG A 140 -12.92 2.78 5.15
C ARG A 140 -12.36 1.41 4.79
N PHE A 141 -12.82 0.35 5.44
CA PHE A 141 -12.23 -0.98 5.25
C PHE A 141 -12.56 -1.51 3.86
N GLY A 142 -11.56 -2.13 3.24
CA GLY A 142 -11.74 -2.92 2.05
C GLY A 142 -12.25 -4.30 2.40
N MET A 143 -12.75 -5.00 1.39
CA MET A 143 -13.43 -6.28 1.55
C MET A 143 -12.71 -7.32 2.41
N ALA A 144 -11.43 -7.54 2.13
CA ALA A 144 -10.64 -8.53 2.86
C ALA A 144 -10.49 -8.14 4.34
N LYS A 145 -10.21 -6.85 4.62
CA LYS A 145 -10.09 -6.36 5.99
C LYS A 145 -11.42 -6.43 6.73
N SER A 146 -12.53 -6.00 6.11
CA SER A 146 -13.86 -6.11 6.72
C SER A 146 -14.21 -7.57 7.07
N PHE A 147 -13.89 -8.50 6.19
CA PHE A 147 -14.07 -9.94 6.45
C PHE A 147 -13.23 -10.42 7.63
N ALA A 148 -11.93 -10.07 7.66
CA ALA A 148 -11.05 -10.42 8.77
C ALA A 148 -11.52 -9.81 10.10
N MET A 149 -11.85 -8.51 10.12
CA MET A 149 -12.32 -7.85 11.34
C MET A 149 -13.61 -8.48 11.89
N MET A 150 -14.55 -8.84 11.00
CA MET A 150 -15.77 -9.54 11.40
C MET A 150 -15.48 -10.91 12.03
N GLY A 151 -14.56 -11.69 11.45
CA GLY A 151 -14.15 -12.97 12.03
C GLY A 151 -13.55 -12.81 13.42
N THR A 152 -12.64 -11.85 13.59
CA THR A 152 -12.03 -11.52 14.88
C THR A 152 -13.06 -11.06 15.92
N GLU A 153 -14.02 -10.21 15.54
CA GLU A 153 -15.11 -9.78 16.42
C GLU A 153 -16.01 -10.95 16.87
N MET A 154 -16.15 -11.97 16.03
CA MET A 154 -16.87 -13.21 16.35
C MET A 154 -16.03 -14.23 17.12
N GLY A 155 -14.79 -13.89 17.46
CA GLY A 155 -13.88 -14.72 18.26
C GLY A 155 -13.09 -15.75 17.46
N PHE A 156 -13.10 -15.68 16.12
CA PHE A 156 -12.23 -16.50 15.29
C PHE A 156 -10.83 -15.92 15.23
N ASP A 157 -9.83 -16.80 15.22
CA ASP A 157 -8.44 -16.42 14.95
C ASP A 157 -8.22 -16.32 13.45
N MET A 158 -8.32 -15.10 12.92
CA MET A 158 -8.16 -14.83 11.49
C MET A 158 -6.70 -14.87 11.02
N THR A 159 -5.75 -15.17 11.92
CA THR A 159 -4.36 -15.45 11.58
C THR A 159 -4.08 -16.95 11.43
N ASP A 160 -4.99 -17.81 11.90
CA ASP A 160 -4.95 -19.26 11.71
C ASP A 160 -5.72 -19.68 10.46
N GLU A 161 -5.09 -20.50 9.61
CA GLU A 161 -5.69 -20.92 8.34
C GLU A 161 -6.94 -21.79 8.54
N ALA A 162 -6.92 -22.68 9.54
CA ALA A 162 -8.06 -23.57 9.79
C ALA A 162 -9.26 -22.79 10.35
N ASP A 163 -9.01 -21.81 11.23
CA ASP A 163 -10.07 -20.99 11.80
C ASP A 163 -10.62 -19.96 10.81
N MET A 164 -9.77 -19.39 9.95
CA MET A 164 -10.21 -18.58 8.80
C MET A 164 -11.12 -19.38 7.85
N GLN A 165 -10.79 -20.64 7.56
CA GLN A 165 -11.64 -21.52 6.73
C GLN A 165 -12.98 -21.81 7.41
N ARG A 166 -12.99 -22.06 8.72
CA ARG A 166 -14.23 -22.23 9.49
C ARG A 166 -15.11 -20.99 9.45
N PHE A 167 -14.51 -19.81 9.65
CA PHE A 167 -15.25 -18.55 9.56
C PHE A 167 -15.79 -18.32 8.14
N MET A 168 -15.04 -18.66 7.09
CA MET A 168 -15.50 -18.53 5.70
C MET A 168 -16.73 -19.39 5.41
N LEU A 169 -16.76 -20.64 5.90
CA LEU A 169 -17.94 -21.50 5.78
C LEU A 169 -19.13 -20.91 6.54
N TYR A 170 -18.92 -20.50 7.78
CA TYR A 170 -19.95 -19.85 8.60
C TYR A 170 -20.51 -18.58 7.95
N TYR A 171 -19.64 -17.72 7.42
CA TYR A 171 -19.99 -16.49 6.72
C TYR A 171 -20.88 -16.76 5.49
N ASN A 172 -20.50 -17.76 4.68
CA ASN A 172 -21.23 -18.13 3.47
C ASN A 172 -22.61 -18.73 3.78
N GLU A 173 -22.73 -19.51 4.85
CA GLU A 173 -23.98 -20.15 5.25
C GLU A 173 -24.96 -19.14 5.89
N HIS A 174 -24.47 -18.29 6.78
CA HIS A 174 -25.32 -17.51 7.67
C HIS A 174 -25.40 -16.02 7.33
N ILE A 175 -24.34 -15.40 6.83
CA ILE A 175 -24.21 -13.94 6.72
C ILE A 175 -24.41 -13.50 5.26
N ALA A 176 -23.77 -14.17 4.31
CA ALA A 176 -23.85 -13.82 2.89
C ALA A 176 -25.28 -13.87 2.32
N ASN A 177 -26.18 -14.66 2.95
CA ASN A 177 -27.56 -14.83 2.53
C ASN A 177 -28.56 -13.89 3.24
N THR A 178 -28.16 -13.23 4.33
CA THR A 178 -29.04 -12.40 5.18
C THR A 178 -28.61 -10.94 5.29
N ALA A 179 -27.34 -10.63 5.04
CA ALA A 179 -26.84 -9.27 5.07
C ALA A 179 -27.33 -8.47 3.85
N SER A 180 -28.03 -7.36 4.09
CA SER A 180 -27.94 -6.22 3.17
C SER A 180 -26.47 -5.85 3.01
N GLU A 181 -26.01 -5.78 1.76
CA GLU A 181 -24.60 -5.69 1.37
C GLU A 181 -23.77 -4.82 2.33
N PRO A 182 -22.64 -5.32 2.87
CA PRO A 182 -21.65 -4.47 3.50
C PRO A 182 -21.30 -3.33 2.53
N PRO A 183 -21.22 -2.06 3.00
CA PRO A 183 -20.85 -0.95 2.14
C PRO A 183 -19.51 -1.26 1.46
N GLY A 184 -19.53 -1.45 0.13
CA GLY A 184 -18.36 -1.84 -0.66
C GLY A 184 -18.44 -3.19 -1.39
N ILE A 185 -19.39 -4.08 -1.04
CA ILE A 185 -19.72 -5.25 -1.88
C ILE A 185 -20.77 -4.82 -2.90
N GLN A 186 -20.36 -4.41 -4.10
CA GLN A 186 -21.28 -4.55 -5.24
C GLN A 186 -21.22 -6.01 -5.67
N ARG A 187 -22.33 -6.74 -5.53
CA ARG A 187 -22.47 -8.09 -6.09
C ARG A 187 -22.33 -8.01 -7.61
N ALA A 188 -21.11 -8.20 -8.11
CA ALA A 188 -20.87 -8.32 -9.54
C ALA A 188 -21.55 -9.62 -10.00
N LEU A 189 -22.75 -9.49 -10.57
CA LEU A 189 -23.33 -10.56 -11.38
C LEU A 189 -22.24 -11.02 -12.37
N PRO A 190 -22.02 -12.34 -12.53
CA PRO A 190 -20.99 -12.83 -13.43
C PRO A 190 -21.23 -12.20 -14.82
N PRO A 191 -20.20 -11.57 -15.43
CA PRO A 191 -20.39 -10.90 -16.70
C PRO A 191 -20.88 -11.93 -17.72
N ARG A 192 -21.99 -11.63 -18.40
CA ARG A 192 -22.44 -12.45 -19.53
C ARG A 192 -21.27 -12.52 -20.51
N ARG A 193 -20.93 -13.74 -20.99
CA ARG A 193 -19.79 -14.03 -21.90
C ARG A 193 -19.65 -13.04 -23.07
N SER A 194 -20.74 -12.39 -23.49
CA SER A 194 -20.76 -11.35 -24.52
C SER A 194 -20.00 -10.05 -24.16
N ASP A 195 -19.92 -9.69 -22.87
CA ASP A 195 -19.34 -8.42 -22.42
C ASP A 195 -17.82 -8.50 -22.23
N GLN A 196 -17.29 -9.69 -21.90
CA GLN A 196 -15.85 -9.96 -21.87
C GLN A 196 -15.20 -9.79 -23.25
N LEU A 197 -15.86 -10.28 -24.31
CA LEU A 197 -15.37 -10.14 -25.69
C LEU A 197 -15.39 -8.68 -26.18
N LYS A 198 -16.36 -7.87 -25.74
CA LYS A 198 -16.41 -6.43 -26.08
C LYS A 198 -15.30 -5.63 -25.40
N ARG A 199 -14.98 -5.90 -24.12
CA ARG A 199 -13.90 -5.19 -23.39
C ARG A 199 -12.51 -5.49 -23.97
N MET A 200 -12.25 -6.75 -24.35
CA MET A 200 -10.99 -7.13 -25.00
C MET A 200 -10.83 -6.49 -26.39
N CYS A 201 -11.91 -6.38 -27.18
CA CYS A 201 -11.86 -5.76 -28.50
C CYS A 201 -11.75 -4.22 -28.46
N GLN A 202 -12.21 -3.56 -27.40
CA GLN A 202 -12.10 -2.10 -27.26
C GLN A 202 -10.69 -1.67 -26.83
N SER A 203 -10.05 -2.40 -25.89
CA SER A 203 -8.67 -2.14 -25.44
C SER A 203 -7.62 -2.25 -26.57
N GLY A 204 -7.80 -3.22 -27.48
CA GLY A 204 -6.91 -3.39 -28.64
C GLY A 204 -7.05 -2.29 -29.71
N LYS A 205 -8.23 -1.69 -29.87
CA LYS A 205 -8.49 -0.67 -30.90
C LYS A 205 -7.92 0.71 -30.54
N THR A 206 -7.97 1.11 -29.27
CA THR A 206 -7.39 2.39 -28.79
C THR A 206 -5.87 2.38 -28.82
N ARG A 207 -5.23 1.23 -28.55
CA ARG A 207 -3.75 1.10 -28.58
C ARG A 207 -3.19 1.17 -30.01
N ASN A 208 -3.88 0.60 -30.99
CA ASN A 208 -3.45 0.66 -32.41
C ASN A 208 -3.77 2.00 -33.10
N GLN A 209 -4.85 2.70 -32.72
CA GLN A 209 -5.13 4.05 -33.26
C GLN A 209 -4.08 5.08 -32.81
N ARG A 210 -3.63 5.04 -31.54
CA ARG A 210 -2.57 5.92 -31.02
C ARG A 210 -1.21 5.67 -31.71
N LYS A 211 -0.92 4.42 -32.09
CA LYS A 211 0.31 4.05 -32.84
C LYS A 211 0.30 4.58 -34.28
N ARG A 212 -0.84 4.49 -34.99
CA ARG A 212 -0.97 4.99 -36.37
C ARG A 212 -0.96 6.52 -36.47
N MET A 213 -1.48 7.23 -35.47
CA MET A 213 -1.45 8.71 -35.42
C MET A 213 -0.04 9.28 -35.20
N ARG A 214 0.84 8.56 -34.50
CA ARG A 214 2.25 8.97 -34.27
C ARG A 214 3.16 8.76 -35.48
N GLN A 215 2.86 7.78 -36.34
CA GLN A 215 3.67 7.50 -37.54
C GLN A 215 3.34 8.42 -38.73
N ARG A 216 2.21 9.13 -38.72
CA ARG A 216 1.82 10.10 -39.77
C ARG A 216 2.34 11.52 -39.54
N LYS A 217 3.04 11.77 -38.43
CA LYS A 217 3.60 13.09 -38.05
C LYS A 217 5.13 13.15 -38.14
N LYS A 218 5.76 12.19 -38.82
CA LYS A 218 7.16 12.26 -39.25
C LYS A 218 7.21 12.32 -40.77
#